data_AF-A0A2V8PWJ5-F1
#
_entry.id   AF-A0A2V8PWJ5-F1
#
_cell.length_a   1.000
_cell.length_b   1.000
_cell.length_c   1.000
_cell.angle_alpha   90.00
_cell.angle_beta   90.00
_cell.angle_gamma   90.00
#
_symmetry.space_group_name_H-M   'P 1'
#
loop_
_entity.id
_entity.type
_entity.pdbx_description
1 polymer ?
#
loop_
_entity_poly.entity_id
_entity_poly.type
_entity_poly.pdbx_seq_one_letter_code
_entity_poly.pdbx_strand_id
1 'polypeptide(L)'
;MPKSTRNIGLSELRVGLLVFIALAVLILLILNASGELNPFKSHLHLRARFPDANGLREGSDVKLAGVKIGKVDRIRLLSPTEVGTSPNPQKIETFMTIDTKIDGVAATDRIRSDSTAQQAAPSILG
;
A
#
# COMPACT_ATOMS: atom_id res chain seq x y z
N MET A 1 13.96 26.13 -52.00
CA MET A 1 13.88 25.16 -50.87
C MET A 1 12.40 24.84 -50.62
N PRO A 2 11.90 23.63 -50.91
CA PRO A 2 10.50 23.30 -50.64
C PRO A 2 10.33 22.93 -49.16
N LYS A 3 9.38 23.57 -48.47
CA LYS A 3 8.98 23.23 -47.11
C LYS A 3 8.03 22.03 -47.16
N SER A 4 8.45 20.91 -46.60
CA SER A 4 7.62 19.72 -46.41
C SER A 4 6.57 19.99 -45.33
N THR A 5 5.33 20.29 -45.74
CA THR A 5 4.17 20.29 -44.85
C THR A 5 3.67 18.85 -44.74
N ARG A 6 4.07 18.18 -43.65
CA ARG A 6 3.66 16.80 -43.36
C ARG A 6 2.17 16.82 -43.04
N ASN A 7 1.32 16.56 -44.04
CA ASN A 7 -0.10 16.35 -43.86
C ASN A 7 -0.27 15.05 -43.06
N ILE A 8 -0.44 15.18 -41.74
CA ILE A 8 -0.79 14.04 -40.88
C ILE A 8 -2.07 13.46 -41.45
N GLY A 9 -2.00 12.24 -41.97
CA GLY A 9 -3.16 11.60 -42.56
C GLY A 9 -4.21 11.43 -41.46
N LEU A 10 -5.46 11.80 -41.73
CA LEU A 10 -6.57 11.57 -40.79
C LEU A 10 -6.62 10.13 -40.26
N SER A 11 -6.07 9.18 -41.02
CA SER A 11 -5.87 7.77 -40.61
C SER A 11 -4.86 7.59 -39.47
N GLU A 12 -3.70 8.26 -39.48
CA GLU A 12 -2.70 8.17 -38.40
C GLU A 12 -3.26 8.76 -37.09
N LEU A 13 -4.01 9.86 -37.18
CA LEU A 13 -4.70 10.45 -36.03
C LEU A 13 -5.75 9.51 -35.42
N ARG A 14 -6.52 8.80 -36.26
CA ARG A 14 -7.51 7.82 -35.78
C ARG A 14 -6.86 6.61 -35.12
N VAL A 15 -5.76 6.11 -35.69
CA VAL A 15 -5.01 4.99 -35.10
C VAL A 15 -4.39 5.41 -33.76
N GLY A 16 -3.77 6.58 -33.69
CA GLY A 16 -3.24 7.13 -32.44
C GLY A 16 -4.33 7.30 -31.37
N LEU A 17 -5.50 7.81 -31.76
CA LEU A 17 -6.64 7.97 -30.85
C LEU A 17 -7.18 6.62 -30.35
N LEU A 18 -7.29 5.62 -31.23
CA LEU A 18 -7.74 4.28 -30.84
C LEU A 18 -6.79 3.63 -29.83
N VAL A 19 -5.48 3.74 -30.05
CA VAL A 19 -4.47 3.24 -29.12
C VAL A 19 -4.54 3.98 -27.78
N PHE A 20 -4.73 5.31 -27.81
CA PHE A 20 -4.87 6.11 -26.59
C PHE A 20 -6.11 5.70 -25.78
N ILE A 21 -7.25 5.51 -26.43
CA ILE A 21 -8.49 5.04 -25.78
C ILE A 21 -8.28 3.64 -25.20
N ALA A 22 -7.66 2.72 -25.94
CA ALA A 22 -7.36 1.38 -25.44
C ALA A 22 -6.47 1.42 -24.19
N LEU A 23 -5.44 2.27 -24.17
CA LEU A 23 -4.59 2.48 -22.99
C LEU A 23 -5.39 3.05 -21.81
N ALA A 24 -6.25 4.04 -22.05
CA ALA A 24 -7.06 4.66 -21.02
C ALA A 24 -8.03 3.65 -20.37
N VAL A 25 -8.67 2.80 -21.17
CA VAL A 25 -9.52 1.72 -20.68
C VAL A 25 -8.72 0.69 -19.88
N LEU A 26 -7.53 0.30 -20.36
CA LEU A 26 -6.66 -0.62 -19.64
C LEU A 26 -6.26 -0.07 -18.27
N ILE A 27 -5.86 1.20 -18.20
CA ILE A 27 -5.53 1.87 -16.94
C ILE A 27 -6.74 1.87 -16.00
N LEU A 28 -7.94 2.22 -16.49
CA LEU A 28 -9.16 2.18 -15.70
C LEU A 28 -9.47 0.79 -15.16
N LEU A 29 -9.29 -0.26 -15.96
CA LEU A 29 -9.50 -1.64 -15.53
C LEU A 29 -8.50 -2.05 -14.45
N ILE A 30 -7.22 -1.71 -14.61
CA ILE A 30 -6.19 -2.00 -13.58
C ILE A 30 -6.52 -1.29 -12.28
N LEU A 31 -6.90 -0.01 -12.34
CA LEU A 31 -7.25 0.77 -11.15
C LEU A 31 -8.52 0.25 -10.46
N ASN A 32 -9.52 -0.19 -11.23
CA ASN A 32 -10.73 -0.82 -10.67
C ASN A 32 -10.43 -2.21 -10.07
N ALA A 33 -9.64 -3.04 -10.76
CA ALA A 33 -9.30 -4.39 -10.30
C ALA A 33 -8.42 -4.39 -9.05
N SER A 34 -7.49 -3.44 -8.93
CA SER A 34 -6.64 -3.29 -7.75
C SER A 34 -7.42 -2.82 -6.51
N GLY A 35 -8.62 -2.24 -6.66
CA GLY A 35 -9.41 -1.66 -5.56
C GLY A 35 -8.78 -0.41 -4.92
N GLU A 36 -7.52 -0.13 -5.20
CA GLU A 36 -6.81 1.12 -4.91
C GLU A 36 -7.18 2.15 -5.98
N LEU A 37 -8.34 2.79 -5.80
CA LEU A 37 -8.84 3.89 -6.65
C LEU A 37 -7.89 5.10 -6.74
N ASN A 38 -6.74 5.10 -6.05
CA ASN A 38 -5.89 6.28 -5.96
C ASN A 38 -4.39 5.92 -5.87
N PRO A 39 -3.69 5.72 -7.00
CA PRO A 39 -2.24 5.45 -7.03
C PRO A 39 -1.39 6.61 -6.49
N PHE A 40 -2.00 7.78 -6.24
CA PHE A 40 -1.38 8.97 -5.66
C PHE A 40 -1.75 9.22 -4.19
N LYS A 41 -2.37 8.24 -3.50
CA LYS A 41 -2.66 8.41 -2.07
C LYS A 41 -1.33 8.42 -1.31
N SER A 42 -1.13 9.44 -0.47
CA SER A 42 0.01 9.46 0.44
C SER A 42 -0.10 8.27 1.38
N HIS A 43 1.00 7.53 1.49
CA HIS A 43 1.16 6.37 2.33
C HIS A 43 1.91 6.77 3.60
N LEU A 44 1.30 6.54 4.77
CA LEU A 44 1.95 6.74 6.06
C LEU A 44 2.65 5.44 6.45
N HIS A 45 3.96 5.52 6.70
CA HIS A 45 4.76 4.38 7.10
C HIS A 45 4.79 4.30 8.63
N LEU A 46 4.21 3.26 9.19
CA LEU A 46 4.29 2.96 10.61
C LEU A 46 5.27 1.82 10.85
N ARG A 47 5.94 1.87 12.01
CA ARG A 47 6.81 0.79 12.49
C ARG A 47 6.21 0.25 13.78
N ALA A 48 5.94 -1.04 13.81
CA ALA A 48 5.50 -1.73 15.00
C ALA A 48 6.50 -2.82 15.37
N ARG A 49 6.68 -3.05 16.67
CA ARG A 49 7.60 -4.05 17.19
C ARG A 49 6.84 -5.11 17.97
N PHE A 50 7.09 -6.37 17.62
CA PHE A 50 6.41 -7.52 18.20
C PHE A 50 7.44 -8.49 18.81
N PRO A 51 7.05 -9.23 19.87
CA PRO A 51 7.88 -10.28 20.45
C PRO A 51 8.01 -11.49 19.50
N ASP A 52 6.95 -11.81 18.75
CA ASP A 52 6.85 -12.96 17.86
C ASP A 52 6.15 -12.59 16.54
N ALA A 53 6.30 -13.40 15.48
CA ALA A 53 5.70 -13.18 14.15
C ALA A 53 4.71 -14.28 13.78
N ASN A 54 4.03 -14.86 14.78
CA ASN A 54 3.19 -16.01 14.53
C ASN A 54 2.03 -15.64 13.58
N GLY A 55 2.07 -16.17 12.35
CA GLY A 55 1.10 -15.88 11.30
C GLY A 55 1.28 -14.56 10.55
N LEU A 56 2.29 -13.74 10.88
CA LEU A 56 2.51 -12.46 10.19
C LEU A 56 3.41 -12.65 8.95
N ARG A 57 2.90 -12.22 7.79
CA ARG A 57 3.61 -12.30 6.50
C ARG A 57 3.70 -10.94 5.81
N GLU A 58 4.68 -10.78 4.93
CA GLU A 58 4.70 -9.64 4.02
C GLU A 58 3.43 -9.64 3.16
N GLY A 59 2.82 -8.47 2.96
CA GLY A 59 1.53 -8.32 2.31
C GLY A 59 0.31 -8.60 3.21
N SER A 60 0.50 -8.90 4.50
CA SER A 60 -0.64 -9.06 5.43
C SER A 60 -1.46 -7.78 5.55
N ASP A 61 -2.78 -7.93 5.69
CA ASP A 61 -3.69 -6.81 5.84
C ASP A 61 -3.57 -6.17 7.23
N VAL A 62 -3.40 -4.85 7.25
CA VAL A 62 -3.41 -4.06 8.48
C VAL A 62 -4.82 -3.50 8.68
N LYS A 63 -5.40 -3.80 9.84
CA LYS A 63 -6.76 -3.41 10.18
C LYS A 63 -6.79 -2.54 11.43
N LEU A 64 -7.60 -1.49 11.41
CA LEU A 64 -7.93 -0.67 12.57
C LEU A 64 -9.41 -0.86 12.89
N ALA A 65 -9.71 -1.33 14.10
CA ALA A 65 -11.08 -1.63 14.53
C ALA A 65 -11.88 -2.52 13.53
N GLY A 66 -11.19 -3.43 12.83
CA GLY A 66 -11.79 -4.33 11.83
C GLY A 66 -11.81 -3.80 10.39
N VAL A 67 -11.52 -2.51 10.17
CA VAL A 67 -11.46 -1.90 8.84
C VAL A 67 -10.05 -2.03 8.27
N LYS A 68 -9.92 -2.47 7.02
CA LYS A 68 -8.63 -2.53 6.32
C LYS A 68 -8.12 -1.12 6.05
N ILE A 69 -6.97 -0.78 6.62
CA ILE A 69 -6.35 0.55 6.51
C ILE A 69 -5.00 0.53 5.80
N GLY A 70 -4.47 -0.65 5.49
CA GLY A 70 -3.14 -0.77 4.89
C GLY A 70 -2.67 -2.20 4.71
N LYS A 71 -1.38 -2.33 4.40
CA LYS A 71 -0.69 -3.59 4.18
C LYS A 71 0.68 -3.57 4.87
N VAL A 72 1.17 -4.75 5.24
CA VAL A 72 2.54 -4.93 5.74
C VAL A 72 3.49 -4.95 4.56
N ASP A 73 4.45 -4.03 4.52
CA ASP A 73 5.46 -3.96 3.45
C ASP A 73 6.59 -4.96 3.67
N ARG A 74 7.13 -4.98 4.90
CA ARG A 74 8.33 -5.75 5.23
C ARG A 74 8.34 -6.18 6.68
N ILE A 75 8.86 -7.37 6.93
CA ILE A 75 9.12 -7.87 8.28
C ILE A 75 10.63 -8.01 8.46
N ARG A 76 11.19 -7.35 9.48
CA ARG A 76 12.59 -7.45 9.84
C ARG A 76 12.73 -8.13 11.20
N LEU A 77 13.54 -9.18 11.24
CA LEU A 77 13.99 -9.76 12.50
C LEU A 77 15.11 -8.87 13.06
N LEU A 78 14.90 -8.33 14.25
CA LEU A 78 15.90 -7.57 14.99
C LEU A 78 16.90 -8.54 15.61
N SER A 79 18.18 -8.21 15.47
CA SER A 79 19.26 -9.05 16.01
C SER A 79 19.34 -8.88 17.53
N PRO A 80 19.83 -9.88 18.29
CA PRO A 80 19.97 -9.79 19.76
C PRO A 80 20.72 -8.53 20.26
N THR A 81 21.57 -7.94 19.43
CA THR A 81 22.31 -6.70 19.69
C THR A 81 21.43 -5.43 19.69
N GLU A 82 20.28 -5.45 19.02
CA GLU A 82 19.38 -4.29 18.85
C GLU A 82 18.25 -4.24 19.90
N VAL A 83 18.01 -5.36 20.61
CA VAL A 83 16.84 -5.54 21.47
C VAL A 83 17.04 -5.00 22.89
N GLY A 84 18.30 -4.78 23.30
CA GLY A 84 18.64 -4.35 24.66
C GLY A 84 18.18 -5.36 25.73
N THR A 85 18.60 -5.14 26.98
CA THR A 85 18.34 -6.03 28.12
C THR A 85 16.90 -5.89 28.66
N SER A 86 15.90 -5.86 27.78
CA SER A 86 14.49 -5.72 28.17
C SER A 86 13.86 -7.09 28.47
N PRO A 87 13.01 -7.22 29.52
CA PRO A 87 12.42 -8.50 29.93
C PRO A 87 11.54 -9.20 28.88
N ASN A 88 11.02 -8.46 27.91
CA ASN A 88 10.27 -8.98 26.77
C ASN A 88 10.93 -8.54 25.46
N PRO A 89 11.87 -9.33 24.90
CA PRO A 89 12.60 -8.95 23.71
C PRO A 89 11.66 -8.86 22.51
N GLN A 90 11.35 -7.64 22.07
CA GLN A 90 10.66 -7.42 20.80
C GLN A 90 11.62 -7.74 19.66
N LYS A 91 11.59 -8.99 19.20
CA LYS A 91 12.54 -9.52 18.21
C LYS A 91 12.19 -9.12 16.77
N ILE A 92 11.04 -8.51 16.53
CA ILE A 92 10.50 -8.36 15.18
C ILE A 92 10.01 -6.93 14.98
N GLU A 93 10.51 -6.27 13.96
CA GLU A 93 10.08 -4.94 13.51
C GLU A 93 9.35 -5.08 12.19
N THR A 94 8.10 -4.62 12.14
CA THR A 94 7.26 -4.68 10.97
C THR A 94 7.09 -3.28 10.42
N PHE A 95 7.36 -3.12 9.13
CA PHE A 95 7.09 -1.92 8.37
C PHE A 95 5.73 -2.09 7.72
N MET A 96 4.81 -1.20 8.07
CA MET A 96 3.47 -1.21 7.52
C MET A 96 3.16 0.13 6.89
N THR A 97 2.54 0.07 5.73
CA THR A 97 2.04 1.22 5.01
C THR A 97 0.54 1.29 5.21
N ILE A 98 0.08 2.42 5.73
CA ILE A 98 -1.34 2.71 5.91
C ILE A 98 -1.75 3.94 5.11
N ASP A 99 -3.03 4.00 4.76
CA ASP A 99 -3.58 5.16 4.09
C ASP A 99 -3.57 6.38 5.02
N THR A 100 -3.09 7.52 4.53
CA THR A 100 -3.02 8.78 5.32
C THR A 100 -4.41 9.35 5.64
N LYS A 101 -5.46 8.87 4.96
CA LYS A 101 -6.86 9.24 5.21
C LYS A 101 -7.70 8.01 5.45
N ILE A 102 -8.28 7.92 6.63
CA ILE A 102 -9.22 6.86 7.03
C ILE A 102 -10.58 7.56 7.20
N ASP A 103 -11.58 7.17 6.40
CA ASP A 103 -12.93 7.77 6.40
C ASP A 103 -12.97 9.30 6.25
N GLY A 104 -12.06 9.85 5.43
CA GLY A 104 -11.98 11.30 5.16
C GLY A 104 -11.25 12.12 6.24
N VAL A 105 -10.82 11.48 7.34
CA VAL A 105 -10.05 12.09 8.43
C VAL A 105 -8.58 11.63 8.37
N ALA A 106 -7.65 12.48 8.80
CA ALA A 106 -6.22 12.12 8.82
C ALA A 106 -5.98 10.90 9.72
N ALA A 107 -5.17 9.96 9.25
CA ALA A 107 -4.83 8.75 10.00
C ALA A 107 -4.16 9.08 11.35
N THR A 108 -3.45 10.20 11.43
CA THR A 108 -2.82 10.72 12.65
C THR A 108 -3.81 11.16 13.72
N ASP A 109 -5.04 11.53 13.34
CA ASP A 109 -6.09 11.89 14.30
C ASP A 109 -6.78 10.64 14.88
N ARG A 110 -6.68 9.51 14.16
CA ARG A 110 -7.30 8.23 14.56
C ARG A 110 -6.32 7.27 15.23
N ILE A 111 -5.05 7.31 14.83
CA ILE A 111 -3.98 6.46 15.37
C ILE A 111 -3.09 7.35 16.23
N ARG A 112 -3.34 7.32 17.53
CA ARG A 112 -2.51 7.99 18.53
C ARG A 112 -1.18 7.25 18.72
N SER A 113 -0.16 7.93 19.20
CA SER A 113 1.17 7.36 19.50
C SER A 113 1.19 6.33 20.62
N ASP A 114 0.15 6.27 21.45
CA ASP A 114 -0.06 5.26 22.50
C ASP A 114 -0.88 4.04 22.04
N SER A 115 -1.21 3.96 20.75
CA SER A 115 -1.95 2.84 20.19
C SER A 115 -1.12 1.55 20.27
N THR A 116 -1.73 0.48 20.77
CA THR A 116 -1.10 -0.85 20.82
C THR A 116 -1.45 -1.64 19.57
N ALA A 117 -0.45 -2.20 18.90
CA ALA A 117 -0.66 -3.15 17.81
C ALA A 117 -0.74 -4.58 18.36
N GLN A 118 -1.70 -5.37 17.87
CA GLN A 118 -1.86 -6.78 18.22
C GLN A 118 -1.95 -7.63 16.96
N GLN A 119 -1.36 -8.82 17.01
CA GLN A 119 -1.48 -9.81 15.94
C GLN A 119 -2.75 -10.62 16.16
N ALA A 120 -3.60 -10.72 15.15
CA ALA A 120 -4.80 -11.55 15.17
C ALA A 120 -4.82 -12.44 13.92
N ALA A 121 -5.01 -13.75 14.12
CA ALA A 121 -5.19 -14.68 13.02
C ALA A 121 -6.63 -14.56 12.46
N PRO A 122 -6.82 -14.55 11.13
CA PRO A 122 -8.13 -14.51 10.52
C PRO A 122 -8.83 -15.88 10.65
N SER A 123 -9.48 -16.12 11.79
CA SER A 123 -10.37 -17.27 12.06
C SER A 123 -9.76 -18.68 11.85
N ILE A 124 -10.47 -19.71 12.31
CA ILE A 124 -10.02 -21.11 12.36
C ILE A 124 -10.13 -21.87 11.04
N LEU A 125 -10.49 -21.20 9.94
CA LEU A 125 -10.83 -21.86 8.67
C LEU A 125 -10.09 -21.35 7.43
N GLY A 126 -9.22 -20.33 7.55
CA GLY A 126 -8.30 -19.90 6.48
C GLY A 126 -8.94 -19.64 5.12
#